data_AF-A0A381LI80-F1
#
_entry.id   AF-A0A381LI80-F1
#
_cell.length_a   1.000
_cell.length_b   1.000
_cell.length_c   1.000
_cell.angle_alpha   90.00
_cell.angle_beta   90.00
_cell.angle_gamma   90.00
#
_symmetry.space_group_name_H-M   'P 1'
#
loop_
_entity.id
_entity.type
_entity.pdbx_description
1 polymer ?
#
loop_
_entity_poly.entity_id
_entity_poly.type
_entity_poly.pdbx_seq_one_letter_code
_entity_poly.pdbx_strand_id
1 'polypeptide(L)'
;MIRQSTTIFRYLHIILFTTILLVGPTIQADVSGYICDDLVVSHDEAVKVAQLASELVKSVDVRYKFPALLEDTQLFGIEGENLFVVP
;
A
#
# COMPACT_ATOMS: atom_id res chain seq x y z
N MET A 1 -49.31 2.10 27.76
CA MET A 1 -47.90 2.16 28.18
C MET A 1 -47.01 1.52 27.09
N ILE A 2 -46.93 2.13 25.90
CA ILE A 2 -46.22 1.58 24.71
C ILE A 2 -45.29 2.64 24.06
N ARG A 3 -45.15 3.82 24.67
CA ARG A 3 -44.43 4.97 24.06
C ARG A 3 -42.94 5.06 24.43
N GLN A 4 -42.53 4.40 25.52
CA GLN A 4 -41.13 4.40 25.97
C GLN A 4 -40.26 3.38 25.22
N SER A 5 -40.83 2.23 24.87
CA SER A 5 -40.11 1.14 24.18
C SER A 5 -39.61 1.56 22.78
N THR A 6 -40.41 2.30 22.02
CA THR A 6 -40.02 2.80 20.69
C THR A 6 -38.89 3.83 20.75
N THR A 7 -38.90 4.67 21.79
CA THR A 7 -37.88 5.70 21.99
C THR A 7 -36.53 5.07 22.32
N ILE A 8 -36.50 4.11 23.26
CA ILE A 8 -35.29 3.39 23.66
C ILE A 8 -34.71 2.58 22.47
N PHE A 9 -35.57 1.89 21.72
CA PHE A 9 -35.17 1.14 20.53
C PHE A 9 -34.52 2.04 19.47
N ARG A 10 -35.10 3.23 19.25
CA ARG A 10 -34.56 4.23 18.33
C ARG A 10 -33.19 4.75 18.78
N TYR A 11 -33.01 5.01 20.08
CA TYR A 11 -31.71 5.41 20.62
C TYR A 11 -30.65 4.31 20.45
N LEU A 12 -31.03 3.06 20.69
CA LEU A 12 -30.13 1.92 20.51
C LEU A 12 -29.68 1.80 19.05
N HIS A 13 -30.60 2.01 18.10
CA HIS A 13 -30.28 2.00 16.67
C HIS A 13 -29.37 3.15 16.27
N ILE A 14 -29.60 4.36 16.81
CA ILE A 14 -28.72 5.50 16.56
C ILE A 14 -27.31 5.23 17.06
N ILE A 15 -27.16 4.66 18.27
CA ILE A 15 -25.86 4.31 18.85
C ILE A 15 -25.17 3.21 18.03
N LEU A 16 -25.91 2.18 17.60
CA LEU A 16 -25.36 1.12 16.77
C LEU A 16 -24.91 1.66 15.41
N PHE A 17 -25.70 2.54 14.81
CA PHE A 17 -25.36 3.13 13.52
C PHE A 17 -24.16 4.07 13.61
N THR A 18 -24.08 4.90 14.65
CA THR A 18 -22.92 5.78 14.86
C THR A 18 -21.65 5.01 15.18
N THR A 19 -21.73 3.92 15.95
CA THR A 19 -20.56 3.07 16.23
C THR A 19 -20.07 2.34 14.97
N ILE A 20 -20.97 1.81 14.14
CA ILE A 20 -20.60 1.22 12.84
C ILE A 20 -19.99 2.29 11.91
N LEU A 21 -20.53 3.51 11.88
CA LEU A 21 -19.98 4.58 11.05
C LEU A 21 -18.61 5.08 11.53
N LEU A 22 -18.31 4.97 12.83
CA LEU A 22 -17.03 5.36 13.41
C LEU A 22 -15.95 4.29 13.23
N VAL A 23 -16.34 3.00 13.25
CA VAL A 23 -15.42 1.84 13.17
C VAL A 23 -15.28 1.32 11.74
N GLY A 24 -16.33 1.41 10.93
CA GLY A 24 -16.34 0.98 9.52
C GLY A 24 -15.22 1.60 8.67
N PRO A 25 -14.90 2.90 8.76
CA PRO A 25 -13.85 3.51 7.96
C PRO A 25 -12.44 3.30 8.50
N THR A 26 -12.24 2.84 9.75
CA THR A 26 -10.89 2.60 10.30
C THR A 26 -10.32 1.22 9.95
N ILE A 27 -11.15 0.30 9.47
CA ILE A 27 -10.72 -1.06 9.08
C ILE A 27 -10.36 -1.13 7.59
N GLN A 28 -10.72 -0.11 6.80
CA GLN A 28 -10.23 0.06 5.44
C GLN A 28 -8.85 0.70 5.48
N ALA A 29 -7.89 0.00 6.09
CA ALA A 29 -6.48 0.27 5.85
C ALA A 29 -6.28 0.11 4.35
N ASP A 30 -6.00 1.21 3.67
CA ASP A 30 -5.67 1.21 2.25
C ASP A 30 -4.34 0.46 2.09
N VAL A 31 -4.41 -0.86 1.94
CA VAL A 31 -3.23 -1.71 1.75
C VAL A 31 -2.76 -1.47 0.32
N SER A 32 -1.99 -0.41 0.14
CA SER A 32 -1.28 -0.13 -1.10
C SER A 32 -0.10 -1.10 -1.21
N GLY A 33 0.05 -1.72 -2.39
CA GLY A 33 1.07 -2.73 -2.62
C GLY A 33 1.04 -3.28 -4.04
N TYR A 34 1.87 -4.28 -4.28
CA TYR A 34 2.10 -4.91 -5.57
C TYR A 34 1.88 -6.41 -5.46
N ILE A 35 1.26 -7.00 -6.48
CA ILE A 35 1.11 -8.46 -6.60
C ILE A 35 2.03 -8.92 -7.71
N CYS A 36 3.00 -9.74 -7.35
CA CYS A 36 3.99 -10.34 -8.25
C CYS A 36 3.76 -11.86 -8.25
N ASP A 37 2.92 -12.33 -9.16
CA ASP A 37 2.45 -13.74 -9.23
C ASP A 37 1.81 -14.20 -7.92
N ASP A 38 2.50 -15.01 -7.11
CA ASP A 38 2.05 -15.51 -5.81
C ASP A 38 2.52 -14.64 -4.62
N LEU A 39 3.36 -13.64 -4.88
CA LEU A 39 3.92 -12.76 -3.87
C LEU A 39 3.13 -11.46 -3.75
N VAL A 40 2.74 -11.10 -2.53
CA VAL A 40 2.15 -9.80 -2.22
C VAL A 40 3.18 -8.96 -1.46
N VAL A 41 3.57 -7.82 -2.06
CA VAL A 41 4.55 -6.90 -1.49
C VAL A 41 3.86 -5.61 -1.07
N SER A 42 4.05 -5.18 0.17
CA SER A 42 3.49 -3.92 0.63
C SER A 42 4.23 -2.71 0.01
N HIS A 43 3.54 -1.58 -0.15
CA HIS A 43 4.17 -0.36 -0.67
C HIS A 43 5.38 0.07 0.16
N ASP A 44 5.26 0.04 1.49
CA ASP A 44 6.35 0.41 2.40
C ASP A 44 7.58 -0.48 2.25
N GLU A 45 7.38 -1.77 1.99
CA GLU A 45 8.45 -2.72 1.73
C GLU A 45 9.14 -2.44 0.40
N ALA A 46 8.36 -2.21 -0.67
CA ALA A 46 8.91 -1.83 -1.97
C ALA A 46 9.73 -0.53 -1.89
N VAL A 47 9.26 0.48 -1.14
CA VAL A 47 9.97 1.74 -0.91
C VAL A 47 11.29 1.51 -0.15
N LYS A 48 11.29 0.66 0.89
CA LYS A 48 12.52 0.33 1.64
C LYS A 48 13.57 -0.35 0.75
N VAL A 49 13.15 -1.30 -0.09
CA VAL A 49 14.05 -1.98 -1.04
C VAL A 49 14.63 -0.98 -2.03
N ALA A 50 13.80 -0.10 -2.60
CA ALA A 50 14.25 0.93 -3.53
C ALA A 50 15.25 1.90 -2.89
N GLN A 51 15.03 2.30 -1.63
CA GLN A 51 15.95 3.16 -0.90
C GLN A 51 17.32 2.50 -0.69
N LEU A 52 17.35 1.25 -0.23
CA LEU A 52 18.60 0.50 -0.06
C LEU A 52 19.34 0.32 -1.39
N ALA A 53 18.61 -0.01 -2.46
CA ALA A 53 19.21 -0.14 -3.78
C ALA A 53 19.80 1.18 -4.29
N SER A 54 19.16 2.32 -4.00
CA SER A 54 19.68 3.63 -4.42
C SER A 54 21.04 3.96 -3.80
N GLU A 55 21.33 3.44 -2.61
CA GLU A 55 22.65 3.56 -1.98
C GLU A 55 23.67 2.67 -2.68
N LEU A 56 23.27 1.46 -3.09
CA LEU A 56 24.13 0.52 -3.80
C LEU A 56 24.49 1.01 -5.21
N VAL A 57 23.58 1.68 -5.93
CA VAL A 57 23.89 2.26 -7.26
C VAL A 57 25.03 3.29 -7.16
N LYS A 58 25.14 4.00 -6.03
CA LYS A 58 26.22 4.99 -5.83
C LYS A 58 27.59 4.31 -5.63
N SER A 59 27.61 3.08 -5.14
CA SER A 59 28.81 2.26 -4.98
C SER A 59 28.89 1.24 -6.13
N VAL A 60 29.49 1.62 -7.25
CA VAL A 60 29.67 0.74 -8.42
C VAL A 60 30.70 -0.34 -8.10
N ASP A 61 30.28 -1.38 -7.37
CA ASP A 61 31.06 -2.61 -7.21
C ASP A 61 30.63 -3.57 -8.33
N VAL A 62 31.51 -3.71 -9.32
CA VAL A 62 31.33 -4.50 -10.55
C VAL A 62 31.08 -5.99 -10.28
N ARG A 63 31.22 -6.45 -9.03
CA ARG A 63 30.94 -7.83 -8.62
C ARG A 63 29.44 -8.11 -8.45
N TYR A 64 28.61 -7.10 -8.29
CA TYR A 64 27.17 -7.30 -8.11
C TYR A 64 26.43 -7.19 -9.44
N LYS A 65 25.56 -8.17 -9.70
CA LYS A 65 24.69 -8.19 -10.87
C LYS A 65 23.57 -7.13 -10.79
N PHE A 66 23.26 -6.67 -9.58
CA PHE A 66 22.20 -5.72 -9.29
C PHE A 66 22.69 -4.64 -8.32
N PRO A 67 22.08 -3.44 -8.30
CA PRO A 67 21.01 -2.98 -9.20
C PRO A 67 21.48 -2.88 -10.66
N ALA A 68 20.63 -3.28 -11.61
CA ALA A 68 20.96 -3.34 -13.04
C ALA A 68 20.14 -2.32 -13.83
N LEU A 69 20.76 -1.60 -14.76
CA LEU A 69 20.03 -0.67 -15.63
C LEU A 69 19.02 -1.44 -16.49
N LEU A 70 17.78 -0.94 -16.54
CA LEU A 70 16.72 -1.46 -17.39
C LEU A 70 16.69 -0.66 -18.69
N GLU A 71 17.05 -1.32 -19.80
CA GLU A 71 17.20 -0.65 -21.10
C GLU A 71 15.86 -0.37 -21.80
N ASP A 72 14.86 -1.25 -21.63
CA ASP A 72 13.53 -1.08 -22.21
C ASP A 72 12.53 -0.56 -21.19
N THR A 73 12.38 0.77 -21.15
CA THR A 73 11.49 1.46 -20.20
C THR A 73 10.12 1.82 -20.79
N GLN A 74 9.84 1.46 -22.06
CA GLN A 74 8.62 1.88 -22.77
C GLN A 74 7.35 1.41 -22.06
N LEU A 75 7.41 0.25 -21.42
CA LEU A 75 6.31 -0.34 -20.65
C LEU A 75 5.91 0.46 -19.41
N PHE A 76 6.79 1.33 -18.91
CA PHE A 76 6.56 2.08 -17.68
C PHE A 76 6.06 3.51 -17.94
N GLY A 77 6.05 3.96 -19.20
CA GLY A 77 5.60 5.31 -19.56
C GLY A 77 6.51 6.42 -19.01
N ILE A 78 7.72 6.08 -18.58
CA ILE A 78 8.72 7.00 -18.04
C ILE A 78 9.83 7.13 -19.09
N GLU A 79 9.55 7.92 -20.13
CA GLU A 79 10.54 8.20 -21.17
C GLU A 79 11.61 9.16 -20.62
N GLY A 80 12.87 8.76 -20.71
CA GLY A 80 14.02 9.61 -20.39
C GLY A 80 14.63 9.45 -18.99
N GLU A 81 14.07 8.61 -18.13
CA GLU A 81 14.67 8.27 -16.83
C GLU A 81 15.35 6.89 -16.87
N ASN A 82 16.49 6.78 -16.17
CA ASN A 82 17.17 5.50 -15.98
C ASN A 82 16.41 4.68 -14.94
N LEU A 83 15.77 3.60 -15.38
CA LEU A 83 15.18 2.62 -14.47
C LEU A 83 16.20 1.56 -14.10
N PHE A 84 16.12 1.05 -12.87
CA PHE A 84 16.98 -0.01 -12.39
C PHE A 84 16.15 -1.17 -11.86
N VAL A 85 16.57 -2.39 -12.19
CA VAL A 85 16.02 -3.62 -11.63
C VAL A 85 16.78 -3.98 -10.36
N VAL A 86 16.03 -4.32 -9.32
CA VAL A 86 16.52 -4.76 -8.01
C VAL A 86 15.76 -6.05 -7.67
N PRO A 87 16.43 -7.09 -7.12
CA PRO A 87 15.77 -8.28 -6.62
C PRO A 87 14.78 -8.01 -5.49
#